data_AF-A0A3C1PQ58-F1
#
_entry.id   AF-A0A3C1PQ58-F1
#
_cell.length_a   1.000
_cell.length_b   1.000
_cell.length_c   1.000
_cell.angle_alpha   90.00
_cell.angle_beta   90.00
_cell.angle_gamma   90.00
#
_symmetry.space_group_name_H-M   'P 1'
#
loop_
_entity.id
_entity.type
_entity.pdbx_description
1 polymer ?
#
loop_
_entity_poly.entity_id
_entity_poly.type
_entity_poly.pdbx_seq_one_letter_code
_entity_poly.pdbx_strand_id
1 'polypeptide(L)'
;MKTLKLLYITIFIFFAPKVFAQPNYSSDSDGNWNVSTRWTPNGIPTSTSDVTINDNITLDVSTVIRNLIGSTGATLTIPEGDTLTITGPGIGDPPISVDFKNGANLIVNGTLIVESGTMDFGNNATLTVNGSVFVLSGSLVANNNLNISANGSFYVSGDVSIANNYDVIIEGSFTVDGNLTALAGNPKSFSGSGTLDVGGTTTVGGTIATTLTVVSTRWNGVGTDWATAANWTKGLPAATASVVIPSVLPLGGTFFPIISSTVSIADLIIESGASVTVNSTFSTSDKIVSDGTILLGTNARVTVATTFVNNGSLTIASTGGVTVTGDFTNSGTVNVKSDASGTGWLFNSASLLGSGTYSVENYLTGGDFHYVSASLSAVNSS
;
A
#
# COMPACT_ATOMS: atom_id res chain seq x y z
N MET A 1 -34.14 42.41 71.03
CA MET A 1 -33.60 42.37 69.64
C MET A 1 -33.26 40.92 69.31
N LYS A 2 -34.00 40.30 68.38
CA LYS A 2 -33.82 38.91 67.95
C LYS A 2 -32.75 38.83 66.87
N THR A 3 -31.73 38.01 67.07
CA THR A 3 -30.70 37.69 66.06
C THR A 3 -31.23 36.65 65.08
N LEU A 4 -31.51 37.08 63.85
CA LEU A 4 -31.85 36.24 62.72
C LEU A 4 -30.55 35.64 62.15
N LYS A 5 -30.30 34.34 62.35
CA LYS A 5 -29.21 33.63 61.66
C LYS A 5 -29.68 33.27 60.25
N LEU A 6 -29.16 33.98 59.26
CA LEU A 6 -29.39 33.76 57.84
C LEU A 6 -28.67 32.47 57.42
N LEU A 7 -29.43 31.43 57.07
CA LEU A 7 -28.93 30.16 56.54
C LEU A 7 -28.70 30.34 55.03
N TYR A 8 -27.43 30.44 54.61
CA TYR A 8 -27.06 30.36 53.19
C TYR A 8 -27.08 28.90 52.75
N ILE A 9 -28.16 28.50 52.06
CA ILE A 9 -28.20 27.26 51.28
C ILE A 9 -27.59 27.58 49.91
N THR A 10 -26.33 27.18 49.71
CA THR A 10 -25.68 27.21 48.40
C THR A 10 -26.10 25.94 47.64
N ILE A 11 -27.08 26.06 46.75
CA ILE A 11 -27.48 24.99 45.83
C ILE A 11 -26.35 24.81 44.79
N PHE A 12 -25.54 23.77 44.97
CA PHE A 12 -24.64 23.27 43.92
C PHE A 12 -25.48 22.43 42.95
N ILE A 13 -25.94 23.04 41.85
CA ILE A 13 -26.46 22.28 40.70
C ILE A 13 -25.25 21.63 40.04
N PHE A 14 -25.02 20.36 40.34
CA PHE A 14 -24.19 19.50 39.50
C PHE A 14 -24.89 19.38 38.14
N PHE A 15 -24.47 20.19 37.17
CA PHE A 15 -24.63 19.83 35.77
C PHE A 15 -23.74 18.61 35.53
N ALA A 16 -24.28 17.42 35.79
CA ALA A 16 -23.69 16.21 35.26
C ALA A 16 -23.70 16.38 33.73
N PRO A 17 -22.53 16.39 33.05
CA PRO A 17 -22.52 16.38 31.60
C PRO A 17 -23.37 15.18 31.17
N LYS A 18 -24.38 15.42 30.32
CA LYS A 18 -25.11 14.33 29.70
C LYS A 18 -24.09 13.54 28.89
N VAL A 19 -23.74 12.36 29.39
CA VAL A 19 -23.06 11.35 28.59
C VAL A 19 -24.06 10.96 27.51
N PHE A 20 -23.93 11.56 26.32
CA PHE A 20 -24.77 11.19 25.20
C PHE A 20 -24.44 9.74 24.86
N ALA A 21 -25.42 8.85 25.03
CA ALA A 21 -25.30 7.48 24.57
C ALA A 21 -25.01 7.51 23.07
N GLN A 22 -23.99 6.75 22.67
CA GLN A 22 -23.55 6.70 21.28
C GLN A 22 -24.67 6.10 20.42
N PRO A 23 -25.01 6.70 19.27
CA PRO A 23 -26.10 6.22 18.44
C PRO A 23 -25.67 4.98 17.67
N ASN A 24 -26.34 3.86 17.95
CA ASN A 24 -26.20 2.61 17.20
C ASN A 24 -27.15 2.63 16.02
N TYR A 25 -26.64 2.50 14.81
CA TYR A 25 -27.41 2.40 13.58
C TYR A 25 -27.32 0.98 13.02
N SER A 26 -28.45 0.43 12.63
CA SER A 26 -28.54 -0.86 11.93
C SER A 26 -29.24 -0.66 10.60
N SER A 27 -28.74 -1.24 9.51
CA SER A 27 -29.53 -1.23 8.28
C SER A 27 -30.83 -2.02 8.47
N ASP A 28 -31.91 -1.54 7.85
CA ASP A 28 -33.23 -2.18 7.88
C ASP A 28 -33.68 -2.74 6.52
N SER A 29 -32.97 -2.41 5.45
CA SER A 29 -33.28 -2.81 4.08
C SER A 29 -32.13 -2.48 3.12
N ASP A 30 -32.07 -3.20 2.00
CA ASP A 30 -31.09 -2.98 0.93
C ASP A 30 -31.12 -1.55 0.38
N GLY A 31 -29.95 -0.98 0.04
CA GLY A 31 -29.87 0.28 -0.71
C GLY A 31 -28.63 1.13 -0.44
N ASN A 32 -28.81 2.44 -0.57
CA ASN A 32 -27.75 3.43 -0.46
C ASN A 32 -27.56 3.90 0.98
N TRP A 33 -26.30 4.13 1.36
CA TRP A 33 -25.92 4.59 2.70
C TRP A 33 -26.52 5.94 3.05
N ASN A 34 -26.58 6.90 2.11
CA ASN A 34 -27.06 8.26 2.40
C ASN A 34 -28.60 8.37 2.58
N VAL A 35 -29.33 7.25 2.50
CA VAL A 35 -30.79 7.24 2.65
C VAL A 35 -31.15 7.03 4.11
N SER A 36 -31.59 8.08 4.80
CA SER A 36 -31.84 8.06 6.25
C SER A 36 -32.88 7.04 6.72
N THR A 37 -33.79 6.63 5.84
CA THR A 37 -34.84 5.64 6.14
C THR A 37 -34.36 4.21 5.93
N ARG A 38 -33.07 3.99 5.63
CA ARG A 38 -32.46 2.66 5.55
C ARG A 38 -31.82 2.22 6.86
N TRP A 39 -31.88 3.08 7.86
CA TRP A 39 -31.21 2.86 9.12
C TRP A 39 -32.21 2.93 10.26
N THR A 40 -32.01 2.08 11.24
CA THR A 40 -32.70 2.11 12.53
C THR A 40 -31.69 2.47 13.63
N PRO A 41 -31.89 3.57 14.38
CA PRO A 41 -32.96 4.56 14.21
C PRO A 41 -32.80 5.36 12.90
N ASN A 42 -33.90 5.95 12.41
CA ASN A 42 -33.87 6.78 11.20
C ASN A 42 -32.83 7.89 11.31
N GLY A 43 -31.94 7.96 10.33
CA GLY A 43 -30.83 8.90 10.27
C GLY A 43 -29.72 8.36 9.39
N ILE A 44 -28.74 9.18 9.05
CA ILE A 44 -27.55 8.73 8.32
C ILE A 44 -26.44 8.53 9.37
N PRO A 45 -25.75 7.37 9.38
CA PRO A 45 -24.62 7.18 10.25
C PRO A 45 -23.54 8.24 10.05
N THR A 46 -22.92 8.68 11.14
CA THR A 46 -21.90 9.74 11.19
C THR A 46 -20.67 9.24 11.97
N SER A 47 -19.67 10.10 12.16
CA SER A 47 -18.39 9.73 12.80
C SER A 47 -18.53 9.21 14.23
N THR A 48 -19.64 9.49 14.91
CA THR A 48 -19.91 8.99 16.26
C THR A 48 -20.74 7.70 16.29
N SER A 49 -21.17 7.20 15.12
CA SER A 49 -22.09 6.08 15.00
C SER A 49 -21.39 4.73 15.05
N ASP A 50 -21.99 3.79 15.77
CA ASP A 50 -21.73 2.36 15.57
C ASP A 50 -22.68 1.83 14.51
N VAL A 51 -22.15 1.19 13.47
CA VAL A 51 -22.95 0.75 12.33
C VAL A 51 -22.99 -0.76 12.23
N THR A 52 -24.19 -1.32 12.17
CA THR A 52 -24.43 -2.72 11.82
C THR A 52 -25.08 -2.81 10.43
N ILE A 53 -24.47 -3.54 9.52
CA ILE A 53 -24.96 -3.82 8.17
C ILE A 53 -25.66 -5.19 8.20
N ASN A 54 -26.99 -5.18 8.17
CA ASN A 54 -27.82 -6.38 8.09
C ASN A 54 -28.25 -6.73 6.66
N ASP A 55 -28.16 -5.77 5.76
CA ASP A 55 -28.67 -5.82 4.39
C ASP A 55 -27.55 -5.45 3.40
N ASN A 56 -27.85 -5.46 2.10
CA ASN A 56 -26.90 -5.05 1.08
C ASN A 56 -26.86 -3.52 1.00
N ILE A 57 -25.76 -2.93 1.46
CA ILE A 57 -25.56 -1.48 1.50
C ILE A 57 -24.46 -1.06 0.53
N THR A 58 -24.74 -0.03 -0.26
CA THR A 58 -23.76 0.67 -1.09
C THR A 58 -23.42 2.01 -0.44
N LEU A 59 -22.14 2.26 -0.18
CA LEU A 59 -21.65 3.54 0.30
C LEU A 59 -21.60 4.55 -0.85
N ASP A 60 -22.68 5.30 -1.08
CA ASP A 60 -22.80 6.30 -2.14
C ASP A 60 -22.39 7.72 -1.69
N VAL A 61 -21.70 7.80 -0.55
CA VAL A 61 -21.15 9.02 0.01
C VAL A 61 -19.94 8.68 0.86
N SER A 62 -18.81 9.35 0.62
CA SER A 62 -17.65 9.25 1.51
C SER A 62 -18.02 9.69 2.93
N THR A 63 -17.75 8.85 3.92
CA THR A 63 -18.17 9.09 5.30
C THR A 63 -17.18 8.54 6.32
N VAL A 64 -17.36 8.99 7.55
CA VAL A 64 -16.61 8.55 8.72
C VAL A 64 -17.58 7.92 9.70
N ILE A 65 -17.22 6.80 10.30
CA ILE A 65 -17.97 6.13 11.37
C ILE A 65 -17.02 5.63 12.46
N ARG A 66 -17.60 5.12 13.57
CA ARG A 66 -16.83 4.65 14.71
C ARG A 66 -16.55 3.14 14.67
N ASN A 67 -17.59 2.34 14.47
CA ASN A 67 -17.50 0.88 14.39
C ASN A 67 -18.33 0.37 13.22
N LEU A 68 -17.94 -0.78 12.67
CA LEU A 68 -18.64 -1.43 11.57
C LEU A 68 -18.79 -2.92 11.85
N ILE A 69 -20.02 -3.41 11.82
CA ILE A 69 -20.34 -4.82 12.00
C ILE A 69 -21.13 -5.27 10.76
N GLY A 70 -20.65 -6.28 10.03
CA GLY A 70 -21.40 -6.91 8.94
C GLY A 70 -22.08 -8.19 9.41
N SER A 71 -23.40 -8.29 9.29
CA SER A 71 -24.16 -9.50 9.64
C SER A 71 -24.04 -10.58 8.57
N THR A 72 -24.38 -11.82 8.92
CA THR A 72 -24.36 -12.98 8.02
C THR A 72 -25.12 -12.71 6.72
N GLY A 73 -24.46 -12.89 5.57
CA GLY A 73 -25.05 -12.72 4.24
C GLY A 73 -25.24 -11.27 3.80
N ALA A 74 -24.95 -10.30 4.68
CA ALA A 74 -24.95 -8.89 4.31
C ALA A 74 -23.71 -8.54 3.48
N THR A 75 -23.86 -7.57 2.58
CA THR A 75 -22.76 -7.06 1.76
C THR A 75 -22.63 -5.55 1.95
N LEU A 76 -21.44 -5.09 2.31
CA LEU A 76 -21.08 -3.68 2.19
C LEU A 76 -20.22 -3.49 0.94
N THR A 77 -20.65 -2.58 0.06
CA THR A 77 -19.89 -2.18 -1.13
C THR A 77 -19.43 -0.73 -0.99
N ILE A 78 -18.13 -0.50 -1.16
CA ILE A 78 -17.53 0.84 -1.29
C ILE A 78 -17.19 1.06 -2.78
N PRO A 79 -17.94 1.91 -3.51
CA PRO A 79 -17.67 2.24 -4.92
C PRO A 79 -16.32 2.91 -5.13
N GLU A 80 -15.85 2.90 -6.39
CA GLU A 80 -14.67 3.67 -6.78
C GLU A 80 -14.87 5.16 -6.52
N GLY A 81 -13.83 5.84 -6.01
CA GLY A 81 -13.86 7.26 -5.69
C GLY A 81 -14.44 7.60 -4.31
N ASP A 82 -15.13 6.67 -3.64
CA ASP A 82 -15.65 6.87 -2.29
C ASP A 82 -14.72 6.29 -1.20
N THR A 83 -14.75 6.91 -0.02
CA THR A 83 -13.96 6.52 1.15
C THR A 83 -14.84 6.25 2.36
N LEU A 84 -14.67 5.07 2.98
CA LEU A 84 -15.14 4.81 4.33
C LEU A 84 -13.96 4.90 5.29
N THR A 85 -14.06 5.78 6.28
CA THR A 85 -13.10 5.83 7.38
C THR A 85 -13.77 5.32 8.65
N ILE A 86 -13.12 4.36 9.31
CA ILE A 86 -13.53 3.84 10.62
C ILE A 86 -12.53 4.38 11.64
N THR A 87 -12.97 5.40 12.38
CA THR A 87 -12.16 6.13 13.35
C THR A 87 -12.43 5.62 14.75
N GLY A 88 -11.37 5.53 15.55
CA GLY A 88 -11.49 5.06 16.92
C GLY A 88 -12.33 5.98 17.77
N PRO A 89 -12.98 5.46 18.82
CA PRO A 89 -13.48 6.37 19.82
C PRO A 89 -12.28 7.07 20.48
N GLY A 90 -12.50 8.32 20.92
CA GLY A 90 -11.50 9.05 21.69
C GLY A 90 -11.04 8.28 22.93
N ILE A 91 -9.91 8.69 23.50
CA ILE A 91 -9.24 8.05 24.65
C ILE A 91 -10.24 7.60 25.74
N GLY A 92 -10.34 6.28 25.98
CA GLY A 92 -11.09 5.69 27.10
C GLY A 92 -12.24 4.73 26.74
N ASP A 93 -12.60 4.63 25.47
CA ASP A 93 -13.67 3.74 24.97
C ASP A 93 -13.11 2.37 24.50
N PRO A 94 -13.97 1.33 24.35
CA PRO A 94 -13.55 0.02 23.85
C PRO A 94 -12.90 0.11 22.44
N PRO A 95 -11.99 -0.83 22.10
CA PRO A 95 -11.27 -0.82 20.82
C PRO A 95 -12.23 -0.92 19.64
N ILE A 96 -11.86 -0.30 18.51
CA ILE A 96 -12.61 -0.42 17.24
C ILE A 96 -12.77 -1.89 16.89
N SER A 97 -13.99 -2.25 16.49
CA SER A 97 -14.28 -3.54 15.91
C SER A 97 -14.81 -3.36 14.49
N VAL A 98 -14.07 -3.90 13.52
CA VAL A 98 -14.57 -4.15 12.16
C VAL A 98 -14.83 -5.64 12.07
N ASP A 99 -16.07 -6.06 12.21
CA ASP A 99 -16.43 -7.47 12.42
C ASP A 99 -17.44 -7.93 11.37
N PHE A 100 -16.97 -8.70 10.41
CA PHE A 100 -17.81 -9.32 9.39
C PHE A 100 -18.13 -10.74 9.81
N LYS A 101 -19.37 -11.01 10.22
CA LYS A 101 -19.83 -12.31 10.69
C LYS A 101 -19.75 -13.39 9.60
N ASN A 102 -20.00 -14.64 9.99
CA ASN A 102 -19.92 -15.78 9.08
C ASN A 102 -20.71 -15.52 7.78
N GLY A 103 -20.07 -15.67 6.61
CA GLY A 103 -20.70 -15.48 5.32
C GLY A 103 -21.00 -14.04 4.91
N ALA A 104 -20.52 -13.04 5.65
CA ALA A 104 -20.62 -11.64 5.25
C ALA A 104 -19.58 -11.29 4.18
N ASN A 105 -19.89 -10.30 3.33
CA ASN A 105 -19.02 -9.88 2.23
C ASN A 105 -18.63 -8.41 2.36
N LEU A 106 -17.36 -8.11 2.10
CA LEU A 106 -16.85 -6.75 1.97
C LEU A 106 -16.20 -6.58 0.59
N ILE A 107 -16.69 -5.60 -0.18
CA ILE A 107 -16.13 -5.24 -1.49
C ILE A 107 -15.66 -3.78 -1.44
N VAL A 108 -14.35 -3.57 -1.68
CA VAL A 108 -13.71 -2.26 -1.64
C VAL A 108 -13.17 -1.91 -3.02
N ASN A 109 -13.91 -1.12 -3.79
CA ASN A 109 -13.46 -0.53 -5.06
C ASN A 109 -12.84 0.86 -4.86
N GLY A 110 -13.30 1.60 -3.85
CA GLY A 110 -12.71 2.86 -3.41
C GLY A 110 -11.66 2.65 -2.32
N THR A 111 -11.78 3.38 -1.21
CA THR A 111 -10.84 3.26 -0.09
C THR A 111 -11.56 2.92 1.23
N LEU A 112 -11.01 1.96 1.98
CA LEU A 112 -11.36 1.69 3.37
C LEU A 112 -10.16 1.98 4.26
N ILE A 113 -10.35 2.80 5.28
CA ILE A 113 -9.34 3.09 6.29
C ILE A 113 -9.87 2.65 7.65
N VAL A 114 -9.14 1.74 8.30
CA VAL A 114 -9.34 1.32 9.69
C VAL A 114 -8.19 1.90 10.49
N GLU A 115 -8.45 3.00 11.20
CA GLU A 115 -7.39 3.74 11.88
C GLU A 115 -6.77 2.95 13.03
N SER A 116 -7.56 2.14 13.72
CA SER A 116 -7.09 1.26 14.78
C SER A 116 -7.98 0.03 14.95
N GLY A 117 -7.53 -0.94 15.74
CA GLY A 117 -8.34 -2.11 16.08
C GLY A 117 -8.30 -3.23 15.03
N THR A 118 -8.94 -4.35 15.36
CA THR A 118 -8.84 -5.58 14.57
C THR A 118 -9.96 -5.63 13.53
N MET A 119 -9.59 -5.96 12.30
CA MET A 119 -10.55 -6.41 11.29
C MET A 119 -10.73 -7.92 11.45
N ASP A 120 -11.91 -8.36 11.90
CA ASP A 120 -12.24 -9.76 12.14
C ASP A 120 -13.24 -10.26 11.09
N PHE A 121 -12.89 -11.34 10.40
CA PHE A 121 -13.77 -12.04 9.48
C PHE A 121 -14.17 -13.39 10.04
N GLY A 122 -15.47 -13.61 10.17
CA GLY A 122 -16.08 -14.89 10.48
C GLY A 122 -15.90 -15.92 9.37
N ASN A 123 -16.42 -17.13 9.61
CA ASN A 123 -16.25 -18.26 8.70
C ASN A 123 -16.99 -18.04 7.37
N ASN A 124 -16.39 -18.44 6.24
CA ASN A 124 -16.95 -18.29 4.90
C ASN A 124 -17.21 -16.84 4.46
N ALA A 125 -16.64 -15.85 5.15
CA ALA A 125 -16.70 -14.48 4.69
C ALA A 125 -15.85 -14.30 3.41
N THR A 126 -16.09 -13.22 2.68
CA THR A 126 -15.28 -12.83 1.51
C THR A 126 -14.84 -11.39 1.62
N LEU A 127 -13.56 -11.14 1.34
CA LEU A 127 -12.98 -9.81 1.19
C LEU A 127 -12.46 -9.62 -0.23
N THR A 128 -12.99 -8.63 -0.94
CA THR A 128 -12.49 -8.24 -2.27
C THR A 128 -11.98 -6.79 -2.21
N VAL A 129 -10.71 -6.61 -2.52
CA VAL A 129 -10.02 -5.32 -2.54
C VAL A 129 -9.60 -5.02 -3.97
N ASN A 130 -10.36 -4.16 -4.65
CA ASN A 130 -10.03 -3.65 -5.98
C ASN A 130 -9.38 -2.25 -5.90
N GLY A 131 -9.76 -1.46 -4.89
CA GLY A 131 -9.15 -0.17 -4.58
C GLY A 131 -8.09 -0.29 -3.50
N SER A 132 -8.30 0.32 -2.33
CA SER A 132 -7.35 0.28 -1.23
C SER A 132 -7.99 -0.02 0.13
N VAL A 133 -7.36 -0.91 0.91
CA VAL A 133 -7.70 -1.15 2.31
C VAL A 133 -6.46 -0.88 3.16
N PHE A 134 -6.61 -0.03 4.18
CA PHE A 134 -5.55 0.31 5.13
C PHE A 134 -6.00 0.00 6.56
N VAL A 135 -5.32 -0.94 7.22
CA VAL A 135 -5.47 -1.19 8.66
C VAL A 135 -4.23 -0.62 9.35
N LEU A 136 -4.34 0.60 9.88
CA LEU A 136 -3.19 1.45 10.24
C LEU A 136 -2.64 1.24 11.65
N SER A 137 -3.46 0.77 12.58
CA SER A 137 -3.04 0.45 13.95
C SER A 137 -3.80 -0.77 14.46
N GLY A 138 -3.67 -1.87 13.74
CA GLY A 138 -4.36 -3.10 14.09
C GLY A 138 -4.03 -4.28 13.18
N SER A 139 -4.71 -5.39 13.46
CA SER A 139 -4.46 -6.69 12.85
C SER A 139 -5.65 -7.12 11.99
N LEU A 140 -5.40 -8.06 11.09
CA LEU A 140 -6.45 -8.81 10.41
C LEU A 140 -6.53 -10.20 11.06
N VAL A 141 -7.73 -10.58 11.47
CA VAL A 141 -8.03 -11.93 11.91
C VAL A 141 -9.10 -12.49 11.00
N ALA A 142 -8.86 -13.69 10.49
CA ALA A 142 -9.77 -14.39 9.62
C ALA A 142 -10.00 -15.79 10.16
N ASN A 143 -11.27 -16.16 10.31
CA ASN A 143 -11.70 -17.49 10.69
C ASN A 143 -11.74 -18.42 9.46
N ASN A 144 -12.40 -19.57 9.54
CA ASN A 144 -12.22 -20.62 8.53
C ASN A 144 -12.92 -20.30 7.19
N ASN A 145 -12.37 -20.76 6.07
CA ASN A 145 -12.92 -20.59 4.71
C ASN A 145 -12.99 -19.13 4.23
N LEU A 146 -12.03 -18.26 4.62
CA LEU A 146 -11.99 -16.89 4.07
C LEU A 146 -11.43 -16.92 2.64
N ASN A 147 -12.13 -16.23 1.73
CA ASN A 147 -11.60 -15.88 0.41
C ASN A 147 -11.17 -14.41 0.42
N ILE A 148 -9.89 -14.14 0.14
CA ILE A 148 -9.35 -12.78 -0.04
C ILE A 148 -8.93 -12.63 -1.50
N SER A 149 -9.45 -11.62 -2.18
CA SER A 149 -8.96 -11.18 -3.49
C SER A 149 -8.40 -9.77 -3.36
N ALA A 150 -7.07 -9.64 -3.37
CA ALA A 150 -6.35 -8.38 -3.32
C ALA A 150 -5.88 -7.99 -4.73
N ASN A 151 -6.76 -7.36 -5.50
CA ASN A 151 -6.47 -6.84 -6.84
C ASN A 151 -5.88 -5.42 -6.78
N GLY A 152 -6.24 -4.65 -5.75
CA GLY A 152 -5.67 -3.36 -5.43
C GLY A 152 -4.64 -3.45 -4.30
N SER A 153 -4.58 -2.42 -3.44
CA SER A 153 -3.63 -2.36 -2.33
C SER A 153 -4.28 -2.77 -1.00
N PHE A 154 -3.75 -3.80 -0.36
CA PHE A 154 -4.18 -4.22 0.98
C PHE A 154 -3.02 -4.11 1.97
N TYR A 155 -3.13 -3.19 2.93
CA TYR A 155 -2.12 -2.91 3.93
C TYR A 155 -2.63 -3.21 5.34
N VAL A 156 -1.82 -3.91 6.14
CA VAL A 156 -2.07 -4.20 7.56
C VAL A 156 -0.82 -3.89 8.38
N SER A 157 -0.93 -2.94 9.32
CA SER A 157 0.18 -2.52 10.19
C SER A 157 0.54 -3.55 11.27
N GLY A 158 -0.42 -4.39 11.65
CA GLY A 158 -0.26 -5.42 12.66
C GLY A 158 -0.02 -6.80 12.05
N ASP A 159 -0.48 -7.82 12.75
CA ASP A 159 -0.40 -9.20 12.28
C ASP A 159 -1.59 -9.53 11.37
N VAL A 160 -1.37 -10.45 10.43
CA VAL A 160 -2.43 -11.14 9.70
C VAL A 160 -2.47 -12.59 10.16
N SER A 161 -3.60 -12.99 10.74
CA SER A 161 -3.85 -14.36 11.17
C SER A 161 -5.05 -14.95 10.43
N ILE A 162 -4.80 -15.93 9.59
CA ILE A 162 -5.82 -16.66 8.83
C ILE A 162 -5.90 -18.08 9.37
N ALA A 163 -7.09 -18.47 9.82
CA ALA A 163 -7.39 -19.81 10.30
C ALA A 163 -7.51 -20.79 9.12
N ASN A 164 -8.23 -21.91 9.31
CA ASN A 164 -8.14 -23.03 8.38
C ASN A 164 -8.91 -22.79 7.07
N ASN A 165 -8.39 -23.34 5.97
CA ASN A 165 -8.97 -23.27 4.62
C ASN A 165 -9.09 -21.82 4.13
N TYR A 166 -8.18 -21.38 3.27
CA TYR A 166 -8.20 -20.04 2.70
C TYR A 166 -7.80 -20.10 1.24
N ASP A 167 -8.37 -19.19 0.47
CA ASP A 167 -7.84 -18.86 -0.85
C ASP A 167 -7.56 -17.36 -0.90
N VAL A 168 -6.28 -17.03 -0.96
CA VAL A 168 -5.79 -15.65 -1.02
C VAL A 168 -5.19 -15.44 -2.40
N ILE A 169 -5.89 -14.68 -3.23
CA ILE A 169 -5.45 -14.32 -4.58
C ILE A 169 -4.94 -12.88 -4.51
N ILE A 170 -3.67 -12.68 -4.88
CA ILE A 170 -3.01 -11.39 -4.85
C ILE A 170 -2.60 -11.05 -6.29
N GLU A 171 -3.34 -10.13 -6.91
CA GLU A 171 -2.98 -9.56 -8.21
C GLU A 171 -2.40 -8.15 -8.08
N GLY A 172 -2.75 -7.44 -7.01
CA GLY A 172 -2.18 -6.16 -6.62
C GLY A 172 -1.09 -6.32 -5.56
N SER A 173 -1.23 -5.63 -4.43
CA SER A 173 -0.30 -5.72 -3.29
C SER A 173 -1.01 -6.16 -2.00
N PHE A 174 -0.35 -7.05 -1.26
CA PHE A 174 -0.73 -7.40 0.10
C PHE A 174 0.48 -7.23 1.03
N THR A 175 0.43 -6.17 1.83
CA THR A 175 1.49 -5.75 2.76
C THR A 175 1.06 -5.98 4.21
N VAL A 176 1.91 -6.65 4.97
CA VAL A 176 1.77 -6.90 6.41
C VAL A 176 3.04 -6.40 7.10
N ASP A 177 2.94 -5.49 8.06
CA ASP A 177 4.11 -5.01 8.82
C ASP A 177 4.50 -6.02 9.91
N GLY A 178 3.51 -6.65 10.54
CA GLY A 178 3.70 -7.72 11.51
C GLY A 178 3.94 -9.09 10.87
N ASN A 179 3.45 -10.12 11.52
CA ASN A 179 3.54 -11.52 11.07
C ASN A 179 2.36 -11.90 10.19
N LEU A 180 2.62 -12.73 9.18
CA LEU A 180 1.60 -13.45 8.44
C LEU A 180 1.58 -14.91 8.94
N THR A 181 0.47 -15.29 9.58
CA THR A 181 0.22 -16.65 10.04
C THR A 181 -1.02 -17.21 9.35
N ALA A 182 -0.86 -18.26 8.55
CA ALA A 182 -1.95 -18.90 7.82
C ALA A 182 -1.84 -20.44 7.96
N LEU A 183 -2.36 -20.97 9.08
CA LEU A 183 -2.14 -22.35 9.53
C LEU A 183 -3.35 -23.26 9.22
N ALA A 184 -3.07 -24.49 8.76
CA ALA A 184 -3.98 -25.65 8.59
C ALA A 184 -5.25 -25.53 7.66
N GLY A 185 -5.82 -26.67 7.19
CA GLY A 185 -7.04 -26.81 6.33
C GLY A 185 -6.93 -26.89 4.77
N ASN A 186 -7.68 -27.73 4.02
CA ASN A 186 -7.61 -27.85 2.53
C ASN A 186 -8.83 -27.22 1.81
N PRO A 187 -8.69 -26.58 0.61
CA PRO A 187 -7.47 -26.19 -0.11
C PRO A 187 -6.84 -24.88 0.42
N LYS A 188 -5.54 -24.66 0.13
CA LYS A 188 -4.74 -23.52 0.60
C LYS A 188 -3.89 -22.95 -0.53
N SER A 189 -4.06 -21.67 -0.81
CA SER A 189 -3.11 -20.97 -1.66
C SER A 189 -2.99 -19.52 -1.28
N PHE A 190 -1.75 -19.05 -1.27
CA PHE A 190 -1.47 -17.70 -1.73
C PHE A 190 -1.14 -17.83 -3.22
N SER A 191 -1.94 -17.23 -4.08
CA SER A 191 -1.78 -17.30 -5.54
C SER A 191 -1.87 -15.91 -6.16
N GLY A 192 -1.76 -15.86 -7.49
CA GLY A 192 -1.76 -14.64 -8.28
C GLY A 192 -0.37 -14.23 -8.74
N SER A 193 -0.30 -13.02 -9.31
CA SER A 193 0.91 -12.46 -9.92
C SER A 193 1.42 -11.18 -9.23
N GLY A 194 0.72 -10.73 -8.20
CA GLY A 194 1.02 -9.52 -7.45
C GLY A 194 2.19 -9.67 -6.47
N THR A 195 2.20 -8.80 -5.46
CA THR A 195 3.26 -8.73 -4.46
C THR A 195 2.73 -9.07 -3.07
N LEU A 196 3.37 -10.02 -2.40
CA LEU A 196 3.18 -10.31 -0.98
C LEU A 196 4.39 -9.81 -0.21
N ASP A 197 4.17 -8.91 0.73
CA ASP A 197 5.21 -8.28 1.52
C ASP A 197 4.91 -8.41 3.01
N VAL A 198 5.75 -9.15 3.73
CA VAL A 198 5.60 -9.40 5.17
C VAL A 198 6.85 -8.93 5.90
N GLY A 199 6.70 -7.91 6.73
CA GLY A 199 7.77 -7.33 7.54
C GLY A 199 8.29 -8.29 8.60
N GLY A 200 7.38 -8.99 9.29
CA GLY A 200 7.68 -10.02 10.28
C GLY A 200 7.91 -11.42 9.70
N THR A 201 7.44 -12.42 10.44
CA THR A 201 7.55 -13.84 10.05
C THR A 201 6.39 -14.26 9.15
N THR A 202 6.68 -15.08 8.14
CA THR A 202 5.68 -15.70 7.27
C THR A 202 5.58 -17.18 7.59
N THR A 203 4.46 -17.60 8.16
CA THR A 203 4.17 -19.00 8.47
C THR A 203 2.90 -19.43 7.73
N VAL A 204 3.09 -20.07 6.58
CA VAL A 204 2.01 -20.53 5.70
C VAL A 204 2.02 -22.06 5.68
N GLY A 205 0.92 -22.67 6.13
CA GLY A 205 0.75 -24.13 6.12
C GLY A 205 0.34 -24.72 4.77
N GLY A 206 0.27 -23.88 3.73
CA GLY A 206 -0.09 -24.22 2.35
C GLY A 206 1.00 -23.83 1.34
N THR A 207 0.63 -23.70 0.07
CA THR A 207 1.55 -23.29 -1.01
C THR A 207 1.45 -21.79 -1.23
N ILE A 208 2.61 -21.14 -1.41
CA ILE A 208 2.69 -19.81 -2.03
C ILE A 208 3.08 -20.05 -3.49
N ALA A 209 2.26 -19.58 -4.43
CA ALA A 209 2.51 -19.76 -5.85
C ALA A 209 3.82 -19.08 -6.26
N THR A 210 4.60 -19.73 -7.12
CA THR A 210 5.89 -19.20 -7.61
C THR A 210 5.73 -17.99 -8.53
N THR A 211 4.51 -17.72 -9.00
CA THR A 211 4.17 -16.53 -9.79
C THR A 211 4.02 -15.28 -8.92
N LEU A 212 3.85 -15.44 -7.61
CA LEU A 212 3.74 -14.34 -6.67
C LEU A 212 5.13 -13.79 -6.34
N THR A 213 5.28 -12.48 -6.37
CA THR A 213 6.52 -11.86 -5.91
C THR A 213 6.49 -11.77 -4.39
N VAL A 214 7.31 -12.57 -3.70
CA VAL A 214 7.41 -12.54 -2.24
C VAL A 214 8.57 -11.64 -1.82
N VAL A 215 8.26 -10.51 -1.18
CA VAL A 215 9.28 -9.58 -0.69
C VAL A 215 10.03 -10.20 0.48
N SER A 216 11.34 -10.25 0.33
CA SER A 216 12.23 -10.81 1.35
C SER A 216 12.61 -9.78 2.41
N THR A 217 12.73 -8.50 2.05
CA THR A 217 13.03 -7.41 2.99
C THR A 217 12.51 -6.08 2.45
N ARG A 218 12.14 -5.18 3.37
CA ARG A 218 11.54 -3.88 3.08
C ARG A 218 12.35 -2.76 3.70
N TRP A 219 12.43 -1.63 3.01
CA TRP A 219 13.03 -0.42 3.53
C TRP A 219 12.16 0.24 4.62
N ASN A 220 12.72 0.43 5.82
CA ASN A 220 12.07 1.09 6.96
C ASN A 220 12.21 2.62 6.92
N GLY A 221 13.22 3.15 6.23
CA GLY A 221 13.45 4.60 6.16
C GLY A 221 13.83 5.29 7.47
N VAL A 222 14.51 4.57 8.37
CA VAL A 222 15.08 5.13 9.61
C VAL A 222 16.23 6.11 9.30
N GLY A 223 16.97 5.89 8.23
CA GLY A 223 17.98 6.78 7.66
C GLY A 223 18.07 6.58 6.15
N THR A 224 19.04 7.21 5.48
CA THR A 224 19.19 7.14 4.02
C THR A 224 20.17 6.07 3.54
N ASP A 225 21.08 5.59 4.38
CA ASP A 225 22.17 4.69 3.93
C ASP A 225 21.69 3.26 3.68
N TRP A 226 21.76 2.79 2.42
CA TRP A 226 21.39 1.41 2.05
C TRP A 226 22.12 0.37 2.90
N ALA A 227 23.38 0.61 3.25
CA ALA A 227 24.25 -0.34 3.95
C ALA A 227 24.00 -0.40 5.47
N THR A 228 23.06 0.37 6.00
CA THR A 228 22.68 0.32 7.42
C THR A 228 21.56 -0.70 7.65
N ALA A 229 21.88 -1.79 8.37
CA ALA A 229 20.95 -2.90 8.60
C ALA A 229 19.62 -2.50 9.27
N ALA A 230 19.63 -1.48 10.13
CA ALA A 230 18.42 -0.96 10.80
C ALA A 230 17.41 -0.31 9.83
N ASN A 231 17.84 0.06 8.63
CA ASN A 231 16.96 0.58 7.59
C ASN A 231 16.16 -0.53 6.88
N TRP A 232 16.30 -1.79 7.28
CA TRP A 232 15.66 -2.93 6.65
C TRP A 232 14.90 -3.80 7.65
N THR A 233 13.71 -4.29 7.27
CA THR A 233 12.88 -5.14 8.14
C THR A 233 13.58 -6.43 8.56
N LYS A 234 14.42 -7.01 7.70
CA LYS A 234 15.11 -8.30 7.95
C LYS A 234 16.63 -8.17 7.88
N GLY A 235 17.16 -6.99 8.19
CA GLY A 235 18.57 -6.68 8.01
C GLY A 235 18.95 -6.50 6.54
N LEU A 236 20.26 -6.40 6.27
CA LEU A 236 20.75 -6.05 4.93
C LEU A 236 20.29 -7.06 3.86
N PRO A 237 19.79 -6.58 2.71
CA PRO A 237 19.39 -7.45 1.61
C PRO A 237 20.58 -8.30 1.10
N ALA A 238 20.35 -9.61 0.94
CA ALA A 238 21.28 -10.51 0.27
C ALA A 238 21.14 -10.38 -1.26
N ALA A 239 22.08 -10.97 -2.02
CA ALA A 239 22.04 -10.95 -3.49
C ALA A 239 20.81 -11.65 -4.10
N THR A 240 20.14 -12.52 -3.35
CA THR A 240 18.92 -13.22 -3.76
C THR A 240 17.65 -12.51 -3.25
N ALA A 241 17.79 -11.35 -2.62
CA ALA A 241 16.67 -10.66 -2.00
C ALA A 241 15.78 -9.98 -3.04
N SER A 242 14.47 -10.20 -2.96
CA SER A 242 13.48 -9.30 -3.53
C SER A 242 13.20 -8.19 -2.53
N VAL A 243 13.41 -6.94 -2.92
CA VAL A 243 13.38 -5.77 -2.05
C VAL A 243 12.29 -4.81 -2.47
N VAL A 244 11.59 -4.21 -1.49
CA VAL A 244 10.68 -3.10 -1.75
C VAL A 244 11.07 -1.83 -1.00
N ILE A 245 10.93 -0.71 -1.69
CA ILE A 245 10.97 0.63 -1.12
C ILE A 245 9.54 1.17 -1.13
N PRO A 246 8.86 1.17 0.02
CA PRO A 246 7.45 1.53 0.08
C PRO A 246 7.28 3.05 0.05
N SER A 247 6.09 3.45 -0.41
CA SER A 247 5.61 4.83 -0.45
C SER A 247 5.28 5.35 0.94
N VAL A 248 4.72 4.48 1.78
CA VAL A 248 4.45 4.70 3.20
C VAL A 248 5.51 3.94 4.00
N LEU A 249 6.41 4.69 4.62
CA LEU A 249 7.53 4.11 5.38
C LEU A 249 7.05 3.59 6.74
N PRO A 250 7.37 2.33 7.11
CA PRO A 250 7.04 1.79 8.41
C PRO A 250 7.59 2.64 9.57
N LEU A 251 6.91 2.63 10.71
CA LEU A 251 7.41 3.18 11.99
C LEU A 251 7.75 4.68 11.96
N GLY A 252 7.16 5.46 11.04
CA GLY A 252 7.42 6.90 10.93
C GLY A 252 8.75 7.23 10.24
N GLY A 253 9.30 6.30 9.44
CA GLY A 253 10.43 6.58 8.57
C GLY A 253 10.14 7.77 7.65
N THR A 254 11.18 8.53 7.31
CA THR A 254 11.06 9.74 6.47
C THR A 254 12.11 9.81 5.37
N PHE A 255 12.97 8.79 5.28
CA PHE A 255 14.12 8.78 4.39
C PHE A 255 14.02 7.67 3.36
N PHE A 256 14.35 8.01 2.12
CA PHE A 256 14.53 7.06 1.04
C PHE A 256 16.00 6.65 0.88
N PRO A 257 16.28 5.46 0.35
CA PRO A 257 17.64 4.94 0.30
C PRO A 257 18.54 5.67 -0.69
N ILE A 258 19.80 5.77 -0.31
CA ILE A 258 20.95 6.18 -1.10
C ILE A 258 21.93 5.00 -1.14
N ILE A 259 22.24 4.53 -2.34
CA ILE A 259 23.21 3.46 -2.60
C ILE A 259 24.56 4.09 -2.91
N SER A 260 25.45 4.12 -1.91
CA SER A 260 26.80 4.68 -2.02
C SER A 260 27.91 3.63 -2.15
N SER A 261 27.56 2.34 -2.10
CA SER A 261 28.46 1.21 -2.29
C SER A 261 27.89 0.23 -3.31
N THR A 262 28.71 -0.71 -3.79
CA THR A 262 28.23 -1.78 -4.66
C THR A 262 27.14 -2.59 -3.97
N VAL A 263 26.00 -2.75 -4.63
CA VAL A 263 24.87 -3.56 -4.16
C VAL A 263 24.40 -4.48 -5.28
N SER A 264 24.09 -5.72 -4.91
CA SER A 264 23.44 -6.67 -5.81
C SER A 264 22.28 -7.32 -5.07
N ILE A 265 21.12 -7.43 -5.71
CA ILE A 265 19.91 -8.07 -5.21
C ILE A 265 19.19 -8.82 -6.34
N ALA A 266 18.11 -9.55 -6.05
CA ALA A 266 17.32 -10.22 -7.08
C ALA A 266 16.37 -9.24 -7.76
N ASP A 267 15.50 -8.61 -6.97
CA ASP A 267 14.47 -7.69 -7.43
C ASP A 267 14.51 -6.37 -6.67
N LEU A 268 14.20 -5.27 -7.36
CA LEU A 268 13.86 -3.99 -6.74
C LEU A 268 12.45 -3.57 -7.14
N ILE A 269 11.60 -3.33 -6.15
CA ILE A 269 10.27 -2.74 -6.31
C ILE A 269 10.27 -1.36 -5.64
N ILE A 270 9.82 -0.33 -6.36
CA ILE A 270 9.74 1.04 -5.85
C ILE A 270 8.31 1.53 -6.06
N GLU A 271 7.58 1.71 -4.97
CA GLU A 271 6.18 2.14 -5.01
C GLU A 271 6.03 3.60 -5.46
N SER A 272 4.82 3.96 -5.89
CA SER A 272 4.50 5.32 -6.29
C SER A 272 4.70 6.31 -5.13
N GLY A 273 5.45 7.39 -5.36
CA GLY A 273 5.84 8.34 -4.31
C GLY A 273 7.09 7.95 -3.51
N ALA A 274 7.60 6.72 -3.66
CA ALA A 274 8.89 6.32 -3.13
C ALA A 274 10.05 6.75 -4.03
N SER A 275 11.29 6.73 -3.52
CA SER A 275 12.46 6.98 -4.34
C SER A 275 13.68 6.16 -3.96
N VAL A 276 14.66 6.07 -4.87
CA VAL A 276 16.01 5.59 -4.61
C VAL A 276 17.02 6.48 -5.32
N THR A 277 18.13 6.78 -4.65
CA THR A 277 19.30 7.40 -5.28
C THR A 277 20.42 6.40 -5.39
N VAL A 278 21.01 6.23 -6.58
CA VAL A 278 22.14 5.36 -6.83
C VAL A 278 23.36 6.22 -7.14
N ASN A 279 24.38 6.18 -6.28
CA ASN A 279 25.64 6.90 -6.43
C ASN A 279 26.83 5.93 -6.64
N SER A 280 26.55 4.66 -6.89
CA SER A 280 27.55 3.59 -7.04
C SER A 280 27.09 2.55 -8.06
N THR A 281 27.63 1.33 -7.98
CA THR A 281 27.18 0.19 -8.77
C THR A 281 25.99 -0.49 -8.11
N PHE A 282 24.92 -0.70 -8.85
CA PHE A 282 23.74 -1.44 -8.42
C PHE A 282 23.36 -2.46 -9.49
N SER A 283 23.04 -3.69 -9.08
CA SER A 283 22.61 -4.71 -10.03
C SER A 283 21.45 -5.55 -9.52
N THR A 284 20.52 -5.88 -10.41
CA THR A 284 19.48 -6.87 -10.17
C THR A 284 19.70 -8.11 -11.04
N SER A 285 19.63 -9.30 -10.44
CA SER A 285 19.73 -10.56 -11.19
C SER A 285 18.42 -10.93 -11.89
N ASP A 286 17.32 -10.29 -11.51
CA ASP A 286 16.02 -10.42 -12.17
C ASP A 286 15.52 -9.01 -12.54
N LYS A 287 14.57 -8.43 -11.81
CA LYS A 287 13.84 -7.24 -12.29
C LYS A 287 14.01 -5.96 -11.45
N ILE A 288 13.75 -4.82 -12.10
CA ILE A 288 13.39 -3.56 -11.44
C ILE A 288 11.96 -3.20 -11.88
N VAL A 289 11.09 -2.90 -10.92
CA VAL A 289 9.75 -2.33 -11.16
C VAL A 289 9.66 -1.03 -10.38
N SER A 290 9.45 0.09 -11.05
CA SER A 290 9.43 1.41 -10.42
C SER A 290 8.23 2.24 -10.84
N ASP A 291 7.33 2.47 -9.89
CA ASP A 291 6.26 3.47 -9.97
C ASP A 291 6.70 4.81 -9.32
N GLY A 292 7.81 4.79 -8.57
CA GLY A 292 8.42 5.93 -7.91
C GLY A 292 9.53 6.62 -8.71
N THR A 293 10.51 7.16 -7.99
CA THR A 293 11.61 7.91 -8.60
C THR A 293 12.96 7.19 -8.43
N ILE A 294 13.70 7.01 -9.53
CA ILE A 294 15.08 6.55 -9.54
C ILE A 294 15.98 7.70 -9.98
N LEU A 295 16.94 8.08 -9.12
CA LEU A 295 18.00 9.04 -9.46
C LEU A 295 19.34 8.32 -9.53
N LEU A 296 20.00 8.35 -10.68
CA LEU A 296 21.39 7.91 -10.83
C LEU A 296 22.30 9.14 -10.79
N GLY A 297 23.20 9.16 -9.82
CA GLY A 297 24.26 10.15 -9.71
C GLY A 297 25.37 9.95 -10.76
N THR A 298 26.31 10.88 -10.78
CA THR A 298 27.49 10.82 -11.66
C THR A 298 28.28 9.53 -11.42
N ASN A 299 28.67 8.85 -12.49
CA ASN A 299 29.35 7.54 -12.49
C ASN A 299 28.56 6.37 -11.89
N ALA A 300 27.29 6.56 -11.52
CA ALA A 300 26.44 5.46 -11.06
C ALA A 300 26.22 4.46 -12.21
N ARG A 301 26.21 3.17 -11.88
CA ARG A 301 26.03 2.09 -12.87
C ARG A 301 24.93 1.18 -12.38
N VAL A 302 23.84 1.10 -13.13
CA VAL A 302 22.75 0.16 -12.88
C VAL A 302 22.77 -0.92 -13.96
N THR A 303 22.72 -2.19 -13.54
CA THR A 303 22.56 -3.33 -14.46
C THR A 303 21.32 -4.12 -14.07
N VAL A 304 20.43 -4.36 -15.04
CA VAL A 304 19.21 -5.16 -14.86
C VAL A 304 19.26 -6.35 -15.80
N ALA A 305 19.22 -7.56 -15.24
CA ALA A 305 19.42 -8.77 -16.02
C ALA A 305 18.21 -9.16 -16.87
N THR A 306 16.98 -9.00 -16.38
CA THR A 306 15.78 -9.48 -17.08
C THR A 306 14.88 -8.33 -17.48
N THR A 307 14.22 -7.64 -16.55
CA THR A 307 13.13 -6.72 -16.87
C THR A 307 13.29 -5.43 -16.10
N PHE A 308 13.23 -4.29 -16.79
CA PHE A 308 13.08 -2.98 -16.17
C PHE A 308 11.73 -2.40 -16.57
N VAL A 309 10.84 -2.18 -15.59
CA VAL A 309 9.59 -1.45 -15.77
C VAL A 309 9.70 -0.08 -15.09
N ASN A 310 9.56 0.99 -15.86
CA ASN A 310 9.53 2.38 -15.40
C ASN A 310 8.15 2.99 -15.64
N ASN A 311 7.34 3.08 -14.60
CA ASN A 311 6.07 3.79 -14.60
C ASN A 311 6.18 5.19 -13.97
N GLY A 312 7.22 5.44 -13.17
CA GLY A 312 7.50 6.72 -12.53
C GLY A 312 8.55 7.56 -13.28
N SER A 313 9.63 7.94 -12.59
CA SER A 313 10.69 8.79 -13.15
C SER A 313 12.07 8.17 -12.98
N LEU A 314 12.78 7.98 -14.09
CA LEU A 314 14.19 7.61 -14.12
C LEU A 314 15.02 8.82 -14.58
N THR A 315 15.89 9.33 -13.73
CA THR A 315 16.87 10.38 -14.10
C THR A 315 18.28 9.82 -14.03
N ILE A 316 19.02 9.93 -15.13
CA ILE A 316 20.42 9.53 -15.25
C ILE A 316 21.25 10.81 -15.34
N ALA A 317 22.11 11.07 -14.34
CA ALA A 317 23.04 12.19 -14.39
C ALA A 317 24.14 11.96 -15.44
N SER A 318 24.91 13.02 -15.74
CA SER A 318 26.11 12.92 -16.59
C SER A 318 27.04 11.82 -16.10
N THR A 319 27.60 11.04 -17.03
CA THR A 319 28.41 9.83 -16.80
C THR A 319 27.75 8.66 -16.08
N GLY A 320 26.49 8.81 -15.66
CA GLY A 320 25.67 7.71 -15.14
C GLY A 320 25.21 6.77 -16.24
N GLY A 321 24.88 5.54 -15.88
CA GLY A 321 24.60 4.48 -16.84
C GLY A 321 23.57 3.45 -16.37
N VAL A 322 22.68 3.04 -17.27
CA VAL A 322 21.76 1.91 -17.08
C VAL A 322 21.95 0.91 -18.22
N THR A 323 22.36 -0.32 -17.91
CA THR A 323 22.29 -1.48 -18.81
C THR A 323 21.06 -2.31 -18.44
N VAL A 324 20.21 -2.59 -19.42
CA VAL A 324 19.14 -3.59 -19.30
C VAL A 324 19.38 -4.67 -20.34
N THR A 325 19.53 -5.91 -19.88
CA THR A 325 19.84 -7.03 -20.76
C THR A 325 18.59 -7.60 -21.44
N GLY A 326 17.48 -7.70 -20.69
CA GLY A 326 16.16 -8.05 -21.25
C GLY A 326 15.27 -6.83 -21.46
N ASP A 327 13.96 -6.97 -21.31
CA ASP A 327 13.01 -5.95 -21.77
C ASP A 327 13.00 -4.70 -20.87
N PHE A 328 12.95 -3.52 -21.51
CA PHE A 328 12.77 -2.23 -20.84
C PHE A 328 11.41 -1.66 -21.25
N THR A 329 10.47 -1.58 -20.31
CA THR A 329 9.15 -0.98 -20.52
C THR A 329 9.09 0.37 -19.83
N ASN A 330 8.80 1.43 -20.59
CA ASN A 330 8.62 2.78 -20.06
C ASN A 330 7.20 3.29 -20.28
N SER A 331 6.47 3.51 -19.21
CA SER A 331 5.18 4.22 -19.21
C SER A 331 5.29 5.59 -18.55
N GLY A 332 6.41 5.86 -17.84
CA GLY A 332 6.67 7.11 -17.14
C GLY A 332 7.60 8.05 -17.90
N THR A 333 8.57 8.62 -17.19
CA THR A 333 9.57 9.54 -17.74
C THR A 333 10.98 8.99 -17.57
N VAL A 334 11.79 9.14 -18.61
CA VAL A 334 13.23 8.87 -18.59
C VAL A 334 13.95 10.14 -19.01
N ASN A 335 14.83 10.66 -18.17
CA ASN A 335 15.71 11.78 -18.50
C ASN A 335 17.17 11.33 -18.45
N VAL A 336 17.85 11.38 -19.59
CA VAL A 336 19.27 11.04 -19.70
C VAL A 336 20.05 12.33 -19.88
N LYS A 337 20.88 12.67 -18.89
CA LYS A 337 21.77 13.82 -18.95
C LYS A 337 23.15 13.37 -19.37
N SER A 338 23.71 14.04 -20.35
CA SER A 338 25.03 13.77 -20.89
C SER A 338 25.87 15.02 -20.82
N ASP A 339 27.06 14.94 -20.23
CA ASP A 339 28.00 16.06 -20.30
C ASP A 339 28.57 16.21 -21.72
N ALA A 340 29.49 17.16 -21.90
CA ALA A 340 30.14 17.42 -23.18
C ALA A 340 30.92 16.23 -23.74
N SER A 341 31.18 15.20 -22.93
CA SER A 341 31.80 13.97 -23.38
C SER A 341 30.81 12.88 -23.80
N GLY A 342 29.50 13.14 -23.74
CA GLY A 342 28.48 12.23 -24.25
C GLY A 342 28.29 10.97 -23.40
N THR A 343 28.53 11.06 -22.09
CA THR A 343 28.75 9.89 -21.22
C THR A 343 27.54 9.41 -20.42
N GLY A 344 26.42 10.12 -20.41
CA GLY A 344 25.18 9.59 -19.82
C GLY A 344 24.57 8.57 -20.77
N TRP A 345 24.22 7.37 -20.30
CA TRP A 345 23.69 6.33 -21.19
C TRP A 345 22.59 5.46 -20.59
N LEU A 346 21.66 5.08 -21.46
CA LEU A 346 20.70 4.00 -21.26
C LEU A 346 20.91 3.02 -22.42
N PHE A 347 21.32 1.80 -22.10
CA PHE A 347 21.50 0.73 -23.06
C PHE A 347 20.50 -0.38 -22.77
N ASN A 348 19.79 -0.82 -23.79
CA ASN A 348 18.90 -1.96 -23.74
C ASN A 348 19.28 -2.93 -24.88
N SER A 349 19.56 -4.19 -24.56
CA SER A 349 19.88 -5.21 -25.58
C SER A 349 18.69 -6.01 -26.09
N ALA A 350 17.49 -5.85 -25.49
CA ALA A 350 16.28 -6.51 -25.95
C ALA A 350 15.20 -5.49 -26.36
N SER A 351 13.94 -5.72 -25.99
CA SER A 351 12.81 -4.89 -26.47
C SER A 351 12.69 -3.60 -25.66
N LEU A 352 12.51 -2.48 -26.35
CA LEU A 352 12.08 -1.22 -25.75
C LEU A 352 10.57 -1.08 -25.95
N LEU A 353 9.81 -1.10 -24.86
CA LEU A 353 8.34 -1.13 -24.86
C LEU A 353 7.76 0.09 -24.12
N GLY A 354 6.47 0.33 -24.29
CA GLY A 354 5.71 1.35 -23.58
C GLY A 354 5.50 2.66 -24.35
N SER A 355 4.84 3.62 -23.70
CA SER A 355 4.40 4.89 -24.29
C SER A 355 4.89 6.13 -23.52
N GLY A 356 5.80 5.93 -22.56
CA GLY A 356 6.39 6.97 -21.74
C GLY A 356 7.29 7.93 -22.53
N THR A 357 7.74 8.98 -21.84
CA THR A 357 8.58 10.03 -22.42
C THR A 357 10.06 9.72 -22.22
N TYR A 358 10.87 9.98 -23.24
CA TYR A 358 12.34 9.99 -23.17
C TYR A 358 12.85 11.38 -23.48
N SER A 359 13.61 11.96 -22.56
CA SER A 359 14.34 13.21 -22.73
C SER A 359 15.82 12.93 -22.69
N VAL A 360 16.57 13.50 -23.63
CA VAL A 360 18.03 13.43 -23.66
C VAL A 360 18.55 14.87 -23.63
N GLU A 361 19.25 15.21 -22.56
CA GLU A 361 19.91 16.51 -22.38
C GLU A 361 21.40 16.35 -22.65
N ASN A 362 21.88 16.89 -23.77
CA ASN A 362 23.31 16.96 -24.07
C ASN A 362 23.83 18.36 -23.72
N TYR A 363 24.75 18.42 -22.76
CA TYR A 363 25.46 19.64 -22.40
C TYR A 363 26.72 19.74 -23.25
N LEU A 364 26.94 20.88 -23.90
CA LEU A 364 28.17 21.13 -24.65
C LEU A 364 29.19 21.88 -23.81
N THR A 365 30.47 21.75 -24.15
CA THR A 365 31.48 22.70 -23.71
C THR A 365 31.26 24.04 -24.41
N GLY A 366 31.56 25.14 -23.71
CA GLY A 366 31.37 26.49 -24.26
C GLY A 366 32.16 26.69 -25.55
N GLY A 367 31.46 27.02 -26.64
CA GLY A 367 32.05 27.24 -27.97
C GLY A 367 31.70 26.17 -29.01
N ASP A 368 31.07 25.06 -28.62
CA ASP A 368 30.64 24.01 -29.55
C ASP A 368 29.23 24.27 -30.11
N PHE A 369 28.93 23.66 -31.26
CA PHE A 369 27.64 23.78 -31.96
C PHE A 369 26.88 22.45 -31.95
N HIS A 370 25.56 22.48 -31.73
CA HIS A 370 24.69 21.34 -32.01
C HIS A 370 24.53 21.21 -33.53
N TYR A 371 25.03 20.12 -34.10
CA TYR A 371 24.61 19.72 -35.45
C TYR A 371 23.26 19.00 -35.34
N VAL A 372 22.17 19.72 -35.58
CA VAL A 372 20.83 19.14 -35.71
C VAL A 372 20.63 18.83 -37.19
N SER A 373 20.77 17.56 -37.57
CA SER A 373 20.46 17.13 -38.94
C SER A 373 18.94 17.08 -39.15
N ALA A 374 18.51 17.12 -40.41
CA ALA A 374 17.15 16.74 -40.76
C ALA A 374 16.83 15.33 -40.22
N SER A 375 15.56 15.09 -39.89
CA SER A 375 15.07 13.76 -39.50
C SER A 375 15.48 12.73 -40.55
N LEU A 376 16.10 11.62 -40.12
CA LEU A 376 16.33 10.46 -40.97
C LEU A 376 14.96 9.95 -41.47
N SER A 377 14.64 10.23 -42.73
CA SER A 377 13.52 9.57 -43.40
C SER A 377 13.86 8.08 -43.46
N ALA A 378 12.93 7.24 -43.01
CA ALA A 378 13.06 5.78 -43.02
C ALA A 378 13.63 5.33 -44.37
N VAL A 379 14.87 4.81 -44.35
CA VAL A 379 15.43 4.12 -45.51
C VAL A 379 14.71 2.79 -45.55
N ASN A 380 13.81 2.60 -46.51
CA ASN A 380 13.25 1.30 -46.80
C ASN A 380 14.43 0.36 -47.08
N SER A 381 14.65 -0.61 -46.20
CA SER A 381 15.56 -1.73 -46.45
C SER A 381 15.03 -2.51 -47.65
N SER A 382 15.76 -2.47 -48.76
CA SER A 382 15.55 -3.32 -49.94
C SER A 382 15.93 -4.76 -49.68
#